data_AF-A0A7Z9IDV3-F1
#
_entry.id   AF-A0A7Z9IDV3-F1
#
_cell.length_a   1.000
_cell.length_b   1.000
_cell.length_c   1.000
_cell.angle_alpha   90.00
_cell.angle_beta   90.00
_cell.angle_gamma   90.00
#
_symmetry.space_group_name_H-M   'P 1'
#
loop_
_entity.id
_entity.type
_entity.pdbx_description
1 polymer ?
#
loop_
_entity_poly.entity_id
_entity_poly.type
_entity_poly.pdbx_seq_one_letter_code
_entity_poly.pdbx_strand_id
1 'polypeptide(L)'
;LWHVKTAGTSYLEALRVVALHEKDLFREIVDYSRERYNTDKATYHVHATLEMVPAPSEIESDIELQREYLELWDDVPQGKGFTKPGRQILHCTFGSVLTHEKYGPLVADILRQHPDTYTQVLDDHFTRHLEALQAGM
;
A
#
# COMPACT_ATOMS: atom_id res chain seq x y z
N LEU A 1 -13.27 26.01 -5.05
CA LEU A 1 -13.94 24.69 -4.89
C LEU A 1 -13.07 23.66 -5.58
N TRP A 2 -12.69 22.59 -4.87
CA TRP A 2 -11.79 21.55 -5.38
C TRP A 2 -12.55 20.22 -5.52
N HIS A 3 -12.10 19.35 -6.43
CA HIS A 3 -12.52 17.96 -6.49
C HIS A 3 -11.26 17.09 -6.58
N VAL A 4 -11.04 16.25 -5.57
CA VAL A 4 -9.88 15.35 -5.47
C VAL A 4 -10.38 13.91 -5.56
N LYS A 5 -9.71 13.08 -6.35
CA LYS A 5 -10.01 11.66 -6.49
C LYS A 5 -8.93 10.83 -5.82
N THR A 6 -9.34 9.99 -4.88
CA THR A 6 -8.51 8.94 -4.27
C THR A 6 -9.14 7.60 -4.66
N ALA A 7 -8.34 6.66 -5.16
CA ALA A 7 -8.83 5.34 -5.55
C ALA A 7 -7.80 4.26 -5.20
N GLY A 8 -6.61 4.36 -5.78
CA GLY A 8 -5.54 3.38 -5.56
C GLY A 8 -4.94 3.38 -4.16
N THR A 9 -5.04 4.49 -3.42
CA THR A 9 -4.53 4.55 -2.04
C THR A 9 -5.38 3.72 -1.08
N SER A 10 -6.69 3.59 -1.30
CA SER A 10 -7.56 2.75 -0.47
C SER A 10 -7.17 1.27 -0.47
N TYR A 11 -6.64 0.76 -1.60
CA TYR A 11 -6.09 -0.60 -1.68
C TYR A 11 -4.78 -0.72 -0.89
N LEU A 12 -3.89 0.27 -0.99
CA LEU A 12 -2.65 0.27 -0.20
C LEU A 12 -2.93 0.34 1.30
N GLU A 13 -3.95 1.09 1.70
CA GLU A 13 -4.40 1.14 3.09
C GLU A 13 -5.09 -0.18 3.52
N ALA A 14 -5.75 -0.91 2.62
CA ALA A 14 -6.19 -2.27 2.90
C ALA A 14 -5.01 -3.23 3.14
N LEU A 15 -3.96 -3.15 2.31
CA LEU A 15 -2.74 -3.92 2.54
C LEU A 15 -2.01 -3.51 3.84
N ARG A 16 -2.16 -2.26 4.30
CA ARG A 16 -1.67 -1.84 5.61
C ARG A 16 -2.36 -2.60 6.74
N VAL A 17 -3.66 -2.84 6.65
CA VAL A 17 -4.38 -3.68 7.63
C VAL A 17 -3.84 -5.10 7.62
N VAL A 18 -3.56 -5.66 6.43
CA VAL A 18 -2.91 -6.98 6.30
C VAL A 18 -1.53 -6.97 6.95
N ALA A 19 -0.70 -5.95 6.70
CA ALA A 19 0.62 -5.82 7.30
C ALA A 19 0.59 -5.73 8.84
N LEU A 20 -0.49 -5.20 9.42
CA LEU A 20 -0.64 -5.07 10.87
C LEU A 20 -1.10 -6.38 11.55
N HIS A 21 -1.94 -7.17 10.90
CA HIS A 21 -2.56 -8.36 11.50
C HIS A 21 -1.98 -9.69 10.99
N GLU A 22 -1.52 -9.75 9.74
CA GLU A 22 -1.06 -10.97 9.06
C GLU A 22 0.24 -10.70 8.27
N LYS A 23 1.34 -10.54 9.01
CA LYS A 23 2.64 -10.07 8.48
C LYS A 23 3.24 -11.00 7.43
N ASP A 24 3.15 -12.31 7.65
CA ASP A 24 3.65 -13.31 6.70
C ASP A 24 2.85 -13.25 5.39
N LEU A 25 1.53 -13.07 5.48
CA LEU A 25 0.70 -12.89 4.29
C LEU A 25 1.04 -11.59 3.55
N PHE A 26 1.26 -10.49 4.27
CA PHE A 26 1.70 -9.25 3.63
C PHE A 26 3.02 -9.44 2.87
N ARG A 27 3.98 -10.18 3.45
CA ARG A 27 5.24 -10.53 2.80
C ARG A 27 5.03 -11.34 1.52
N GLU A 28 4.19 -12.37 1.57
CA GLU A 28 3.83 -13.16 0.37
C GLU A 28 3.19 -12.30 -0.72
N ILE A 29 2.29 -11.38 -0.35
CA ILE A 29 1.65 -10.45 -1.29
C ILE A 29 2.69 -9.53 -1.94
N VAL A 30 3.66 -9.02 -1.17
CA VAL A 30 4.74 -8.18 -1.71
C VAL A 30 5.58 -8.96 -2.72
N ASP A 31 5.98 -10.19 -2.38
CA ASP A 31 6.74 -11.05 -3.30
C ASP A 31 5.96 -11.30 -4.59
N TYR A 32 4.69 -11.69 -4.49
CA TYR A 32 3.83 -11.89 -5.65
C TYR A 32 3.64 -10.61 -6.48
N SER A 33 3.44 -9.47 -5.83
CA SER A 33 3.37 -8.17 -6.51
C SER A 33 4.65 -7.88 -7.30
N ARG A 34 5.84 -8.20 -6.77
CA ARG A 34 7.10 -8.00 -7.51
C ARG A 34 7.17 -8.89 -8.75
N GLU A 35 6.73 -10.14 -8.67
CA GLU A 35 6.67 -11.06 -9.82
C GLU A 35 5.75 -10.53 -10.93
N ARG A 36 4.62 -9.93 -10.55
CA ARG A 36 3.60 -9.41 -11.47
C ARG A 36 3.92 -8.01 -12.01
N TYR A 37 4.73 -7.23 -11.30
CA TYR A 37 4.88 -5.79 -11.53
C TYR A 37 5.20 -5.40 -12.97
N ASN A 38 6.17 -6.06 -13.61
CA ASN A 38 6.56 -5.71 -14.98
C ASN A 38 5.47 -6.00 -16.02
N THR A 39 4.59 -6.98 -15.76
CA THR A 39 3.42 -7.25 -16.60
C THR A 39 2.31 -6.23 -16.33
N ASP A 40 1.98 -6.02 -15.05
CA ASP A 40 0.80 -5.24 -14.68
C ASP A 40 1.02 -3.73 -14.86
N LYS A 41 2.25 -3.24 -14.72
CA LYS A 41 2.60 -1.83 -14.93
C LYS A 41 2.50 -1.39 -16.40
N ALA A 42 2.34 -2.30 -17.36
CA ALA A 42 2.33 -1.97 -18.79
C ALA A 42 1.26 -0.93 -19.17
N THR A 43 0.22 -0.77 -18.34
CA THR A 43 -0.85 0.21 -18.51
C THR A 43 -0.69 1.47 -17.64
N TYR A 44 0.41 1.59 -16.90
CA TYR A 44 0.69 2.68 -15.95
C TYR A 44 1.97 3.43 -16.33
N HIS A 45 1.92 4.76 -16.34
CA HIS A 45 3.13 5.57 -16.40
C HIS A 45 3.69 5.77 -14.98
N VAL A 46 4.50 4.82 -14.53
CA VAL A 46 5.18 4.82 -13.23
C VAL A 46 6.71 4.78 -13.40
N HIS A 47 7.45 5.14 -12.35
CA HIS A 47 8.92 5.22 -12.41
C HIS A 47 9.63 4.16 -11.58
N ALA A 48 8.93 3.48 -10.67
CA ALA A 48 9.53 2.41 -9.88
C ALA A 48 10.06 1.28 -10.77
N THR A 49 11.24 0.78 -10.42
CA THR A 49 11.79 -0.49 -10.90
C THR A 49 11.99 -1.45 -9.74
N LEU A 50 12.11 -2.75 -10.00
CA LEU A 50 12.26 -3.74 -8.93
C LEU A 50 13.57 -3.59 -8.16
N GLU A 51 14.58 -2.98 -8.79
CA GLU A 51 15.91 -2.73 -8.23
C GLU A 51 15.95 -1.50 -7.32
N MET A 52 14.93 -0.61 -7.40
CA MET A 52 14.84 0.57 -6.51
C MET A 52 14.35 0.22 -5.10
N VAL A 53 13.83 -0.99 -4.89
CA VAL A 53 13.22 -1.43 -3.63
C VAL A 53 13.75 -2.82 -3.30
N PRO A 54 14.34 -3.04 -2.10
CA PRO A 54 14.82 -4.35 -1.71
C PRO A 54 13.70 -5.40 -1.78
N ALA A 55 14.03 -6.60 -2.21
CA ALA A 55 13.09 -7.71 -2.18
C ALA A 55 12.75 -8.08 -0.73
N PRO A 56 11.57 -8.67 -0.47
CA PRO A 56 11.21 -9.15 0.86
C PRO A 56 12.26 -10.07 1.49
N SER A 57 12.93 -10.91 0.71
CA SER A 57 14.02 -11.77 1.20
C SER A 57 15.25 -11.01 1.74
N GLU A 58 15.39 -9.73 1.39
CA GLU A 58 16.47 -8.85 1.85
C GLU A 58 16.08 -8.03 3.10
N ILE A 59 14.82 -8.12 3.53
CA ILE A 59 14.26 -7.36 4.67
C ILE A 59 13.71 -8.33 5.72
N GLU A 60 14.46 -8.52 6.80
CA GLU A 60 14.04 -9.41 7.90
C GLU A 60 12.87 -8.82 8.72
N SER A 61 12.88 -7.50 8.92
CA SER A 61 11.92 -6.82 9.80
C SER A 61 10.61 -6.49 9.08
N ASP A 62 9.48 -6.94 9.63
CA ASP A 62 8.16 -6.67 9.05
C ASP A 62 7.80 -5.18 9.02
N ILE A 63 8.27 -4.41 10.01
CA ILE A 63 8.05 -2.96 10.03
C ILE A 63 8.91 -2.25 8.98
N GLU A 64 10.12 -2.75 8.70
CA GLU A 64 10.93 -2.24 7.59
C GLU A 64 10.28 -2.58 6.25
N LEU A 65 9.73 -3.79 6.10
CA LEU A 65 9.01 -4.19 4.89
C LEU A 65 7.80 -3.27 4.66
N GLN A 66 7.02 -3.01 5.71
CA GLN A 66 5.92 -2.04 5.66
C GLN A 66 6.45 -0.64 5.31
N ARG A 67 7.57 -0.19 5.89
CA ARG A 67 8.15 1.12 5.59
C ARG A 67 8.59 1.23 4.12
N GLU A 68 9.17 0.19 3.53
CA GLU A 68 9.61 0.21 2.14
C GLU A 68 8.44 0.15 1.14
N TYR A 69 7.42 -0.65 1.43
CA TYR A 69 6.33 -0.92 0.48
C TYR A 69 5.07 -0.09 0.72
N LEU A 70 4.83 0.38 1.94
CA LEU A 70 3.66 1.17 2.30
C LEU A 70 4.01 2.52 2.94
N GLU A 71 5.26 2.78 3.32
CA GLU A 71 5.65 3.93 4.17
C GLU A 71 4.88 3.98 5.50
N LEU A 72 5.36 4.80 6.44
CA LEU A 72 4.70 5.02 7.72
C LEU A 72 4.46 6.51 7.88
N TRP A 73 3.26 6.90 8.28
CA TRP A 73 2.93 8.32 8.43
C TRP A 73 3.79 9.03 9.47
N ASP A 74 4.27 8.32 10.49
CA ASP A 74 5.19 8.86 11.50
C ASP A 74 6.55 9.27 10.91
N ASP A 75 6.92 8.71 9.77
CA ASP A 75 8.17 9.02 9.05
C ASP A 75 7.98 10.14 8.00
N VAL A 76 6.74 10.60 7.78
CA VAL A 76 6.41 11.57 6.73
C VAL A 76 6.16 12.96 7.31
N PRO A 77 6.92 13.99 6.89
CA PRO A 77 6.67 15.35 7.32
C PRO A 77 5.25 15.81 7.00
N GLN A 78 4.68 16.64 7.88
CA GLN A 78 3.35 17.21 7.66
C GLN A 78 3.24 17.91 6.30
N GLY A 79 2.12 17.71 5.59
CA GLY A 79 1.90 18.25 4.25
C GLY A 79 2.64 17.51 3.12
N LYS A 80 3.42 16.46 3.44
CA LYS A 80 4.00 15.56 2.44
C LYS A 80 3.20 14.27 2.33
N GLY A 81 3.13 13.74 1.12
CA GLY A 81 2.56 12.44 0.83
C GLY A 81 3.63 11.36 0.75
N PHE A 82 3.16 10.13 0.66
CA PHE A 82 3.98 8.96 0.40
C PHE A 82 4.60 8.98 -1.00
N THR A 83 5.90 8.70 -1.10
CA THR A 83 6.67 8.80 -2.36
C THR A 83 7.57 7.60 -2.67
N LYS A 84 7.63 6.59 -1.79
CA LYS A 84 8.53 5.44 -2.01
C LYS A 84 8.09 4.58 -3.20
N PRO A 85 9.04 4.06 -4.00
CA PRO A 85 8.73 3.26 -5.18
C PRO A 85 8.01 1.95 -4.86
N GLY A 86 8.18 1.38 -3.66
CA GLY A 86 7.49 0.16 -3.25
C GLY A 86 5.97 0.27 -3.29
N ARG A 87 5.42 1.46 -3.02
CA ARG A 87 3.98 1.72 -3.13
C ARG A 87 3.47 1.60 -4.56
N GLN A 88 4.28 1.99 -5.56
CA GLN A 88 3.90 1.85 -6.97
C GLN A 88 3.85 0.39 -7.39
N ILE A 89 4.77 -0.44 -6.89
CA ILE A 89 4.80 -1.88 -7.15
C ILE A 89 3.49 -2.53 -6.66
N LEU A 90 3.09 -2.23 -5.43
CA LEU A 90 1.82 -2.72 -4.87
C LEU A 90 0.60 -2.14 -5.62
N HIS A 91 0.59 -0.83 -5.85
CA HIS A 91 -0.55 -0.15 -6.48
C HIS A 91 -0.84 -0.70 -7.88
N CYS A 92 0.17 -0.87 -8.72
CA CYS A 92 -0.01 -1.34 -10.09
C CYS A 92 -0.50 -2.79 -10.16
N THR A 93 -0.27 -3.58 -9.11
CA THR A 93 -0.54 -5.03 -9.09
C THR A 93 -1.83 -5.40 -8.35
N PHE A 94 -2.64 -4.41 -7.95
CA PHE A 94 -3.90 -4.63 -7.24
C PHE A 94 -4.81 -5.64 -7.95
N GLY A 95 -4.87 -5.59 -9.29
CA GLY A 95 -5.69 -6.49 -10.10
C GLY A 95 -5.24 -7.94 -9.97
N SER A 96 -3.94 -8.21 -10.11
CA SER A 96 -3.39 -9.56 -9.91
C SER A 96 -3.62 -10.05 -8.48
N VAL A 97 -3.38 -9.22 -7.46
CA VAL A 97 -3.54 -9.64 -6.06
C VAL A 97 -5.00 -9.95 -5.74
N LEU A 98 -5.93 -9.06 -6.08
CA LEU A 98 -7.34 -9.22 -5.72
C LEU A 98 -8.06 -10.30 -6.54
N THR A 99 -7.54 -10.68 -7.70
CA THR A 99 -8.06 -11.80 -8.51
C THR A 99 -7.35 -13.13 -8.26
N HIS A 100 -6.27 -13.14 -7.48
CA HIS A 100 -5.59 -14.36 -7.07
C HIS A 100 -6.49 -15.18 -6.13
N GLU A 101 -6.59 -16.49 -6.38
CA GLU A 101 -7.48 -17.42 -5.67
C GLU A 101 -7.24 -17.45 -4.16
N LYS A 102 -5.97 -17.34 -3.74
CA LYS A 102 -5.55 -17.23 -2.33
C LYS A 102 -5.67 -15.80 -1.78
N TYR A 103 -4.97 -14.83 -2.39
CA TYR A 103 -4.78 -13.51 -1.77
C TYR A 103 -6.04 -12.66 -1.75
N GLY A 104 -6.84 -12.66 -2.81
CA GLY A 104 -8.07 -11.87 -2.89
C GLY A 104 -9.03 -12.15 -1.73
N PRO A 105 -9.42 -13.43 -1.49
CA PRO A 105 -10.25 -13.80 -0.36
C PRO A 105 -9.62 -13.48 0.99
N LEU A 106 -8.33 -13.76 1.19
CA LEU A 106 -7.66 -13.51 2.48
C LEU A 106 -7.62 -12.01 2.82
N VAL A 107 -7.29 -11.14 1.86
CA VAL A 107 -7.34 -9.69 2.07
C VAL A 107 -8.74 -9.26 2.48
N ALA A 108 -9.78 -9.73 1.78
CA ALA A 108 -11.15 -9.38 2.11
C ALA A 108 -11.57 -9.88 3.51
N ASP A 109 -11.16 -11.08 3.90
CA ASP A 109 -11.50 -11.67 5.19
C ASP A 109 -10.80 -10.96 6.34
N ILE A 110 -9.54 -10.55 6.19
CA ILE A 110 -8.82 -9.76 7.18
C ILE A 110 -9.51 -8.41 7.42
N LEU A 111 -9.93 -7.72 6.35
CA LEU A 111 -10.66 -6.46 6.50
C LEU A 111 -11.99 -6.64 7.23
N ARG A 112 -12.71 -7.76 7.00
CA ARG A 112 -13.96 -8.09 7.71
C ARG A 112 -13.73 -8.44 9.17
N GLN A 113 -12.59 -9.07 9.49
CA GLN A 113 -12.22 -9.43 10.86
C GLN A 113 -11.72 -8.22 11.66
N HIS A 114 -11.16 -7.21 11.00
CA HIS A 114 -10.57 -6.03 11.63
C HIS A 114 -11.18 -4.69 11.12
N PRO A 115 -12.51 -4.50 11.21
CA PRO A 115 -13.17 -3.30 10.70
C PRO A 115 -12.72 -2.02 11.43
N ASP A 116 -12.42 -2.11 12.73
CA ASP A 116 -11.96 -0.97 13.52
C ASP A 116 -10.57 -0.52 13.10
N THR A 117 -9.63 -1.45 12.91
CA THR A 117 -8.29 -1.13 12.38
C THR A 117 -8.39 -0.53 10.99
N TYR A 118 -9.24 -1.09 10.12
CA TYR A 118 -9.40 -0.54 8.78
C TYR A 118 -9.96 0.88 8.81
N THR A 119 -10.95 1.14 9.66
CA THR A 119 -11.53 2.48 9.86
C THR A 119 -10.46 3.46 10.35
N GLN A 120 -9.65 3.09 11.34
CA GLN A 120 -8.57 3.93 11.87
C GLN A 120 -7.50 4.25 10.83
N VAL A 121 -7.09 3.25 10.04
CA VAL A 121 -6.11 3.43 8.96
C VAL A 121 -6.65 4.41 7.90
N LEU A 122 -7.92 4.28 7.50
CA LEU A 122 -8.53 5.18 6.53
C LEU A 122 -8.70 6.60 7.10
N ASP A 123 -9.09 6.73 8.37
CA ASP A 123 -9.28 8.01 9.04
C ASP A 123 -7.96 8.80 9.12
N ASP A 124 -6.88 8.18 9.58
CA ASP A 124 -5.54 8.82 9.62
C ASP A 124 -5.07 9.19 8.19
N HIS A 125 -5.21 8.26 7.24
CA HIS A 125 -4.80 8.52 5.86
C HIS A 125 -5.55 9.69 5.22
N PHE A 126 -6.89 9.72 5.31
CA PHE A 126 -7.67 10.78 4.68
C PHE A 126 -7.60 12.09 5.44
N THR A 127 -7.51 12.08 6.76
CA THR A 127 -7.31 13.31 7.55
C THR A 127 -6.06 14.05 7.09
N ARG A 128 -4.92 13.36 6.93
CA ARG A 128 -3.68 13.99 6.45
C ARG A 128 -3.79 14.57 5.05
N HIS A 129 -4.50 13.89 4.14
CA HIS A 129 -4.76 14.43 2.80
C HIS A 129 -5.66 15.68 2.84
N LEU A 130 -6.69 15.68 3.69
CA LEU A 130 -7.62 16.81 3.82
C LEU A 130 -6.95 18.01 4.50
N GLU A 131 -6.15 17.78 5.55
CA GLU A 131 -5.35 18.82 6.20
C GLU A 131 -4.36 19.45 5.23
N ALA A 132 -3.63 18.63 4.47
CA ALA A 132 -2.71 19.12 3.45
C ALA A 132 -3.47 19.97 2.41
N LEU A 133 -4.60 19.48 1.90
CA LEU A 133 -5.43 20.24 0.95
C LEU A 133 -5.92 21.57 1.52
N GLN A 134 -6.32 21.62 2.79
CA GLN A 134 -6.75 22.85 3.46
C GLN A 134 -5.59 23.82 3.67
N ALA A 135 -4.39 23.31 3.95
CA ALA A 135 -3.18 24.10 4.06
C ALA A 135 -2.67 24.63 2.70
N GLY A 136 -3.31 24.24 1.59
CA GLY A 136 -2.96 24.63 0.22
C GLY A 136 -2.07 23.62 -0.52
N MET A 137 -1.79 22.48 0.13
CA MET A 137 -0.72 21.50 -0.14
C MET A 137 0.67 22.12 -0.26
#